data_AF-A0A514XGG2-F1
#
_entry.id   AF-A0A514XGG2-F1
#
_cell.length_a   1.000
_cell.length_b   1.000
_cell.length_c   1.000
_cell.angle_alpha   90.00
_cell.angle_beta   90.00
_cell.angle_gamma   90.00
#
_symmetry.space_group_name_H-M   'P 1'
#
loop_
_entity.id
_entity.type
_entity.pdbx_description
1 polymer ?
#
loop_
_entity_poly.entity_id
_entity_poly.type
_entity_poly.pdbx_seq_one_letter_code
_entity_poly.pdbx_strand_id
1 'polypeptide(L)'
;MRSYRAKYFDGETPSSVEVLVKINEAVLEISKDGRLLDTWPLKLLHRDPVHISVIVILCQGEPDARLEILEKDFLEEPQLKVKFKKEQPLQFKKSQVALWLSALVVAVGVVFLAVKPVTKMIARNISHAREKQMLGAITQLRPPTMCQLSVSQGIAFEKMLSKVYPLQEGDKDLGIEFHIIKNAQVNAFALPGAQIWILSGLLEKAQSPEEIVGVLAHEIEHVKQRHILESIVRSTLLTSLMAISVGDASAVLVVDPQTASQIFTLSFDREMEASADKGALSRLRQSKVSTQGIIDLFKRLDETGPASKIPEFISTHPAGKARIEMFEPYSIAADNKPILTSEEWKDLKRACH
;
A
#
# COMPACT_ATOMS: atom_id res chain seq x y z
N MET A 1 -56.48 15.20 -31.32
CA MET A 1 -55.34 14.39 -30.84
C MET A 1 -54.05 15.07 -31.25
N ARG A 2 -53.13 15.26 -30.31
CA ARG A 2 -51.85 15.91 -30.57
C ARG A 2 -50.88 14.90 -31.20
N SER A 3 -50.03 15.38 -32.10
CA SER A 3 -48.98 14.58 -32.74
C SER A 3 -47.64 15.18 -32.36
N TYR A 4 -46.65 14.32 -32.17
CA TYR A 4 -45.32 14.71 -31.71
C TYR A 4 -44.27 14.22 -32.71
N ARG A 5 -43.29 15.07 -33.03
CA ARG A 5 -42.17 14.63 -33.86
C ARG A 5 -41.20 13.78 -33.05
N ALA A 6 -40.81 12.66 -33.65
CA ALA A 6 -39.84 11.76 -33.10
C ALA A 6 -38.93 11.19 -34.19
N LYS A 7 -37.80 10.63 -33.78
CA LYS A 7 -36.99 9.76 -34.60
C LYS A 7 -37.24 8.32 -34.17
N TYR A 8 -37.67 7.49 -35.11
CA TYR A 8 -37.89 6.07 -34.92
C TYR A 8 -36.69 5.28 -35.40
N PHE A 9 -36.20 4.38 -34.56
CA PHE A 9 -35.21 3.37 -34.90
C PHE A 9 -35.92 2.02 -34.79
N ASP A 10 -35.95 1.26 -35.87
CA ASP A 10 -36.64 -0.02 -35.97
C ASP A 10 -35.83 -1.19 -35.38
N GLY A 11 -34.55 -0.98 -35.05
CA GLY A 11 -33.66 -2.01 -34.52
C GLY A 11 -33.07 -2.94 -35.59
N GLU A 12 -33.62 -2.93 -36.80
CA GLU A 12 -33.13 -3.68 -37.95
C GLU A 12 -32.11 -2.87 -38.77
N THR A 13 -32.29 -1.55 -38.80
CA THR A 13 -31.43 -0.63 -39.56
C THR A 13 -30.69 0.36 -38.66
N PRO A 14 -29.45 0.73 -39.01
CA PRO A 14 -28.67 1.69 -38.23
C PRO A 14 -29.10 3.15 -38.44
N SER A 15 -30.18 3.39 -39.18
CA SER A 15 -30.67 4.72 -39.54
C SER A 15 -32.00 5.05 -38.87
N SER A 16 -32.11 6.26 -38.32
CA SER A 16 -33.39 6.76 -37.84
C SER A 16 -34.28 7.25 -38.97
N VAL A 17 -35.59 7.10 -38.80
CA VAL A 17 -36.60 7.71 -39.66
C VAL A 17 -37.37 8.76 -38.87
N GLU A 18 -37.59 9.94 -39.46
CA GLU A 18 -38.48 10.94 -38.85
C GLU A 18 -39.94 10.49 -38.96
N VAL A 19 -40.62 10.51 -37.82
CA VAL A 19 -41.99 10.01 -37.66
C VAL A 19 -42.84 10.99 -36.85
N LEU A 20 -44.15 10.84 -37.00
CA LEU A 20 -45.15 11.43 -36.13
C LEU A 20 -45.70 10.36 -35.20
N VAL A 21 -45.62 10.67 -33.91
CA VAL A 21 -46.14 9.85 -32.83
C VAL A 21 -47.46 10.42 -32.35
N LYS A 22 -48.49 9.59 -32.27
CA LYS A 22 -49.78 9.93 -31.68
C LYS A 22 -50.11 8.97 -30.56
N ILE A 23 -50.77 9.47 -29.53
CA ILE A 23 -51.25 8.64 -28.44
C ILE A 23 -52.76 8.50 -28.61
N ASN A 24 -53.22 7.24 -28.64
CA ASN A 24 -54.62 6.90 -28.81
C ASN A 24 -55.02 5.84 -27.79
N GLU A 25 -56.03 6.14 -26.97
CA GLU A 25 -56.53 5.28 -25.87
C GLU A 25 -55.42 4.66 -24.99
N ALA A 26 -54.93 3.49 -25.36
CA ALA A 26 -53.94 2.69 -24.64
C ALA A 26 -52.67 2.36 -25.47
N VAL A 27 -52.52 2.95 -26.67
CA VAL A 27 -51.40 2.70 -27.59
C VAL A 27 -50.76 4.00 -28.08
N LEU A 28 -49.49 3.87 -28.46
CA LEU A 28 -48.69 4.89 -29.12
C LEU A 28 -48.51 4.46 -30.58
N GLU A 29 -49.08 5.23 -31.49
CA GLU A 29 -49.04 5.00 -32.93
C GLU A 29 -47.84 5.75 -33.52
N ILE A 30 -47.01 5.03 -34.27
CA ILE A 30 -45.83 5.56 -34.97
C ILE A 30 -46.16 5.61 -36.45
N SER A 31 -46.15 6.80 -37.05
CA SER A 31 -46.57 6.99 -38.45
C SER A 31 -45.61 7.87 -39.23
N LYS A 32 -45.50 7.65 -40.55
CA LYS A 32 -44.76 8.48 -41.48
C LYS A 32 -45.62 8.77 -42.70
N ASP A 33 -45.74 10.04 -43.08
CA ASP A 33 -46.52 10.48 -44.25
C ASP A 33 -47.96 9.94 -44.28
N GLY A 34 -48.57 9.76 -43.09
CA GLY A 34 -49.92 9.21 -42.94
C GLY A 34 -50.02 7.68 -42.93
N ARG A 35 -48.92 6.95 -43.17
CA ARG A 35 -48.85 5.49 -43.06
C ARG A 35 -48.41 5.08 -41.66
N LEU A 36 -49.16 4.18 -41.04
CA LEU A 36 -48.79 3.55 -39.76
C LEU A 36 -47.58 2.62 -39.99
N LEU A 37 -46.51 2.83 -39.23
CA LEU A 37 -45.30 2.03 -39.24
C LEU A 37 -45.32 0.99 -38.12
N ASP A 38 -45.72 1.40 -36.93
CA ASP A 38 -45.76 0.52 -35.75
C ASP A 38 -46.72 1.07 -34.67
N THR A 39 -47.07 0.25 -33.69
CA THR A 39 -47.97 0.59 -32.58
C THR A 39 -47.50 -0.04 -31.28
N TRP A 40 -47.17 0.79 -30.30
CA TRP A 40 -46.64 0.36 -29.01
C TRP A 40 -47.67 0.47 -27.89
N PRO A 41 -47.93 -0.59 -27.11
CA PRO A 41 -48.82 -0.50 -25.96
C PRO A 41 -48.25 0.42 -24.88
N LEU A 42 -49.02 1.42 -24.45
CA LEU A 42 -48.59 2.39 -23.42
C LEU A 42 -48.17 1.71 -22.11
N LYS A 43 -48.74 0.52 -21.81
CA LYS A 43 -48.38 -0.28 -20.63
C LYS A 43 -46.96 -0.86 -20.69
N LEU A 44 -46.41 -1.07 -21.88
CA LEU A 44 -45.09 -1.65 -22.11
C LEU A 44 -43.99 -0.60 -22.31
N LEU A 45 -44.37 0.68 -22.44
CA LEU A 45 -43.41 1.76 -22.60
C LEU A 45 -42.60 2.04 -21.33
N HIS A 46 -41.29 2.16 -21.43
CA HIS A 46 -40.46 2.69 -20.36
C HIS A 46 -39.51 3.75 -20.89
N ARG A 47 -39.12 4.68 -20.02
CA ARG A 47 -38.14 5.70 -20.38
C ARG A 47 -36.73 5.17 -20.17
N ASP A 48 -35.83 5.44 -21.10
CA ASP A 48 -34.40 5.20 -20.85
C ASP A 48 -33.88 6.21 -19.81
N PRO A 49 -33.33 5.75 -18.65
CA PRO A 49 -32.81 6.63 -17.61
C PRO A 49 -31.47 7.30 -17.96
N VAL A 50 -30.76 6.81 -18.99
CA VAL A 50 -29.39 7.25 -19.31
C VAL A 50 -29.38 8.55 -20.12
N HIS A 51 -30.35 8.74 -21.00
CA HIS A 51 -30.42 9.89 -21.90
C HIS A 51 -31.16 11.08 -21.25
N ILE A 52 -30.41 12.06 -20.77
CA ILE A 52 -30.94 13.23 -20.05
C ILE A 52 -31.32 14.38 -21.01
N SER A 53 -30.65 14.48 -22.16
CA SER A 53 -30.83 15.56 -23.13
C SER A 53 -31.97 15.34 -24.14
N VAL A 54 -32.36 14.08 -24.37
CA VAL A 54 -33.41 13.66 -25.31
C VAL A 54 -34.34 12.67 -24.61
N ILE A 55 -35.64 12.72 -24.90
CA ILE A 55 -36.60 11.78 -24.33
C ILE A 55 -36.58 10.51 -25.17
N VAL A 56 -35.96 9.45 -24.64
CA VAL A 56 -35.92 8.14 -25.30
C VAL A 56 -36.98 7.23 -24.68
N ILE A 57 -37.86 6.73 -25.54
CA ILE A 57 -38.93 5.79 -25.20
C ILE A 57 -38.59 4.43 -25.81
N LEU A 58 -38.69 3.41 -24.98
CA LEU A 58 -38.45 2.01 -25.33
C LEU A 58 -39.75 1.22 -25.07
N CYS A 59 -39.98 0.14 -25.82
CA CYS A 59 -41.13 -0.72 -25.62
C CYS A 59 -40.68 -2.13 -25.23
N GLN A 60 -41.19 -2.64 -24.11
CA GLN A 60 -40.93 -4.01 -23.69
C GLN A 60 -41.47 -5.00 -24.74
N GLY A 61 -40.60 -5.87 -25.25
CA GLY A 61 -40.89 -6.79 -26.36
C GLY A 61 -40.18 -6.42 -27.66
N GLU A 62 -39.73 -5.18 -27.79
CA GLU A 62 -38.99 -4.64 -28.94
C GLU A 62 -37.62 -4.10 -28.48
N PRO A 63 -36.65 -4.97 -28.15
CA PRO A 63 -35.42 -4.56 -27.46
C PRO A 63 -34.52 -3.65 -28.30
N ASP A 64 -34.58 -3.77 -29.62
CA ASP A 64 -33.70 -3.05 -30.54
C ASP A 64 -34.35 -1.77 -31.11
N ALA A 65 -35.67 -1.63 -30.95
CA ALA A 65 -36.41 -0.47 -31.44
C ALA A 65 -36.49 0.64 -30.36
N ARG A 66 -36.33 1.90 -30.78
CA ARG A 66 -36.43 3.06 -29.87
C ARG A 66 -37.03 4.27 -30.55
N LEU A 67 -37.69 5.10 -29.74
CA LEU A 67 -38.20 6.41 -30.13
C LEU A 67 -37.46 7.52 -29.41
N GLU A 68 -36.86 8.43 -30.16
CA GLU A 68 -36.32 9.69 -29.65
C GLU A 68 -37.32 10.81 -29.89
N ILE A 69 -38.02 11.25 -28.83
CA ILE A 69 -39.01 12.31 -28.93
C ILE A 69 -38.32 13.68 -28.91
N LEU A 70 -38.60 14.49 -29.93
CA LEU A 70 -37.96 15.80 -30.12
C LEU A 70 -38.67 16.92 -29.33
N GLU A 71 -39.91 16.68 -28.92
CA GLU A 71 -40.79 17.66 -28.29
C GLU A 71 -40.99 17.34 -26.81
N LYS A 72 -40.58 18.27 -25.93
CA LYS A 72 -40.50 18.05 -24.47
C LYS A 72 -41.86 17.89 -23.79
N ASP A 73 -42.90 18.48 -24.36
CA ASP A 73 -44.25 18.45 -23.85
C ASP A 73 -45.00 17.15 -24.17
N PHE A 74 -44.36 16.20 -24.85
CA PHE A 74 -44.82 14.81 -24.92
C PHE A 74 -44.97 14.17 -23.54
N LEU A 75 -44.08 14.49 -22.59
CA LEU A 75 -44.16 13.97 -21.22
C LEU A 75 -45.29 14.60 -20.39
N GLU A 76 -45.89 15.69 -20.87
CA GLU A 76 -47.02 16.35 -20.20
C GLU A 76 -48.36 15.72 -20.54
N GLU A 77 -48.41 14.78 -21.50
CA GLU A 77 -49.61 14.01 -21.82
C GLU A 77 -50.11 13.27 -20.58
N PRO A 78 -51.39 13.42 -20.18
CA PRO A 78 -51.90 12.90 -18.91
C PRO A 78 -51.64 11.40 -18.69
N GLN A 79 -51.70 10.62 -19.78
CA GLN A 79 -51.51 9.17 -19.78
C GLN A 79 -50.04 8.78 -19.49
N LEU A 80 -49.09 9.59 -19.93
CA LEU A 80 -47.65 9.37 -19.75
C LEU A 80 -47.13 9.98 -18.45
N LYS A 81 -47.67 11.14 -18.07
CA LYS A 81 -47.29 11.88 -16.86
C LYS A 81 -47.46 11.07 -15.59
N VAL A 82 -48.49 10.22 -15.50
CA VAL A 82 -48.70 9.33 -14.35
C VAL A 82 -47.65 8.22 -14.31
N LYS A 83 -47.28 7.66 -15.47
CA LYS A 83 -46.35 6.54 -15.59
C LYS A 83 -44.90 6.96 -15.32
N PHE A 84 -44.42 7.97 -16.04
CA PHE A 84 -43.02 8.40 -15.97
C PHE A 84 -42.67 9.25 -14.74
N LYS A 85 -43.66 9.68 -13.94
CA LYS A 85 -43.41 10.35 -12.65
C LYS A 85 -42.79 9.41 -11.60
N LYS A 86 -43.00 8.10 -11.71
CA LYS A 86 -42.37 7.09 -10.84
C LYS A 86 -40.90 6.80 -11.20
N GLU A 87 -40.45 7.19 -12.39
CA GLU A 87 -39.12 6.85 -12.93
C GLU A 87 -38.13 8.04 -12.88
N GLN A 88 -38.44 9.11 -12.14
CA GLN A 88 -37.51 10.24 -12.00
C GLN A 88 -36.23 9.80 -11.26
N PRO A 89 -35.03 10.24 -11.69
CA PRO A 89 -33.78 9.95 -10.99
C PRO A 89 -33.84 10.54 -9.57
N LEU A 90 -33.21 9.86 -8.60
CA LEU A 90 -33.08 10.38 -7.23
C LEU A 90 -32.48 11.79 -7.26
N GLN A 91 -33.31 12.81 -7.01
CA GLN A 91 -32.86 14.19 -6.90
C GLN A 91 -32.38 14.44 -5.46
N PHE A 92 -31.08 14.29 -5.22
CA PHE A 92 -30.48 14.66 -3.94
C PHE A 92 -30.45 16.19 -3.81
N LYS A 93 -30.87 16.73 -2.65
CA LYS A 93 -30.71 18.15 -2.36
C LYS A 93 -29.22 18.48 -2.25
N LYS A 94 -28.77 19.62 -2.78
CA LYS A 94 -27.35 20.06 -2.68
C LYS A 94 -26.81 20.02 -1.24
N SER A 95 -27.65 20.34 -0.25
CA SER A 95 -27.31 20.25 1.17
C SER A 95 -27.06 18.83 1.65
N GLN A 96 -27.78 17.83 1.12
CA GLN A 96 -27.56 16.42 1.43
C GLN A 96 -26.24 15.95 0.84
N VAL A 97 -25.92 16.33 -0.40
CA VAL A 97 -24.63 16.01 -1.04
C VAL A 97 -23.47 16.60 -0.23
N ALA A 98 -23.58 17.87 0.18
CA ALA A 98 -22.57 18.52 1.02
C ALA A 98 -22.39 17.82 2.38
N LEU A 99 -23.48 17.36 2.99
CA LEU A 99 -23.45 16.62 4.26
C LEU A 99 -22.76 15.26 4.10
N TRP A 100 -23.07 14.51 3.05
CA TRP A 100 -22.41 13.23 2.76
C TRP A 100 -20.92 13.40 2.47
N LEU A 101 -20.53 14.41 1.69
CA LEU A 101 -19.11 14.72 1.44
C LEU A 101 -18.38 15.09 2.73
N SER A 102 -19.01 15.89 3.59
CA SER A 102 -18.43 16.27 4.89
C SER A 102 -18.27 15.05 5.80
N ALA A 103 -19.28 14.18 5.87
CA ALA A 103 -19.21 12.94 6.62
C ALA A 103 -18.11 12.01 6.12
N LEU A 104 -17.91 11.92 4.79
CA LEU A 104 -16.84 11.14 4.18
C LEU A 104 -15.45 11.69 4.57
N VAL A 105 -15.25 13.00 4.50
CA VAL A 105 -13.98 13.64 4.91
C VAL A 105 -13.69 13.37 6.39
N VAL A 106 -14.69 13.49 7.26
CA VAL A 106 -14.54 13.18 8.69
C VAL A 106 -14.19 11.70 8.89
N ALA A 107 -14.88 10.78 8.21
CA ALA A 107 -14.61 9.35 8.30
C ALA A 107 -13.18 9.01 7.87
N VAL A 108 -12.71 9.56 6.74
CA VAL A 108 -11.32 9.39 6.27
C VAL A 108 -10.32 9.95 7.29
N GLY A 109 -10.60 11.12 7.87
CA GLY A 109 -9.76 11.72 8.91
C GLY A 109 -9.66 10.84 10.16
N VAL A 110 -10.79 10.27 10.62
CA VAL A 110 -10.82 9.35 11.77
C VAL A 110 -10.01 8.09 11.48
N VAL A 111 -10.19 7.47 10.31
CA VAL A 111 -9.40 6.31 9.89
C VAL A 111 -7.91 6.64 9.88
N PHE A 112 -7.51 7.75 9.27
CA PHE A 112 -6.12 8.19 9.22
C PHE A 112 -5.48 8.33 10.61
N LEU A 113 -6.20 8.92 11.57
CA LEU A 113 -5.74 9.07 12.95
C LEU A 113 -5.73 7.75 13.72
N ALA A 114 -6.67 6.84 13.45
CA ALA A 114 -6.80 5.56 14.14
C ALA A 114 -5.80 4.49 13.65
N VAL A 115 -5.34 4.56 12.40
CA VAL A 115 -4.46 3.52 11.81
C VAL A 115 -3.22 3.27 12.66
N LYS A 116 -2.45 4.31 13.00
CA LYS A 116 -1.21 4.15 13.79
C LYS A 116 -1.39 3.51 15.17
N PRO A 117 -2.27 4.03 16.06
CA PRO A 117 -2.44 3.42 17.38
C PRO A 117 -3.00 2.00 17.28
N VAL A 118 -3.87 1.71 16.31
CA VAL A 118 -4.42 0.38 16.08
C VAL A 118 -3.34 -0.59 15.62
N THR A 119 -2.50 -0.22 14.64
CA THR A 119 -1.43 -1.09 14.12
C THR A 119 -0.39 -1.41 15.20
N LYS A 120 0.00 -0.40 15.98
CA LYS A 120 0.92 -0.56 17.11
C LYS A 120 0.36 -1.49 18.20
N MET A 121 -0.93 -1.37 18.51
CA MET A 121 -1.62 -2.25 19.45
C MET A 121 -1.67 -3.69 18.95
N ILE A 122 -2.05 -3.90 17.68
CA ILE A 122 -2.10 -5.22 17.06
C ILE A 122 -0.70 -5.86 17.07
N ALA A 123 0.31 -5.13 16.61
CA ALA A 123 1.68 -5.63 16.54
C ALA A 123 2.18 -6.08 17.91
N ARG A 124 1.91 -5.32 18.98
CA ARG A 124 2.33 -5.68 20.36
C ARG A 124 1.62 -6.90 20.92
N ASN A 125 0.35 -7.13 20.55
CA ASN A 125 -0.47 -8.21 21.11
C ASN A 125 -0.32 -9.56 20.38
N ILE A 126 0.31 -9.61 19.21
CA ILE A 126 0.59 -10.86 18.49
C ILE A 126 1.82 -11.52 19.11
N SER A 127 1.79 -12.77 19.58
CA SER A 127 3.03 -13.41 20.10
C SER A 127 4.05 -13.67 18.98
N HIS A 128 5.35 -13.76 19.30
CA HIS A 128 6.38 -14.13 18.31
C HIS A 128 6.12 -15.50 17.65
N ALA A 129 5.51 -16.44 18.39
CA ALA A 129 5.09 -17.72 17.83
C ALA A 129 3.99 -17.56 16.76
N ARG A 130 2.99 -16.70 17.01
CA ARG A 130 1.95 -16.38 16.03
C ARG A 130 2.52 -15.61 14.84
N GLU A 131 3.46 -14.70 15.08
CA GLU A 131 4.17 -13.98 14.01
C GLU A 131 4.91 -14.95 13.09
N LYS A 132 5.71 -15.88 13.65
CA LYS A 132 6.38 -16.94 12.88
C LYS A 132 5.40 -17.85 12.14
N GLN A 133 4.21 -18.11 12.70
CA GLN A 133 3.18 -18.91 12.02
C GLN A 133 2.53 -18.14 10.85
N MET A 134 2.11 -16.89 11.08
CA MET A 134 1.49 -16.03 10.07
C MET A 134 2.44 -15.74 8.91
N LEU A 135 3.73 -15.65 9.22
CA LEU A 135 4.79 -15.29 8.29
C LEU A 135 5.66 -16.50 7.94
N GLY A 136 5.17 -17.71 8.21
CA GLY A 136 5.90 -18.98 8.09
C GLY A 136 6.56 -19.18 6.74
N ALA A 137 5.88 -18.79 5.67
CA ALA A 137 6.42 -18.84 4.31
C ALA A 137 7.64 -17.93 4.11
N ILE A 138 7.71 -16.79 4.82
CA ILE A 138 8.83 -15.83 4.76
C ILE A 138 9.91 -16.19 5.78
N THR A 139 9.53 -16.56 7.01
CA THR A 139 10.50 -16.92 8.06
C THR A 139 11.24 -18.22 7.77
N GLN A 140 10.67 -19.10 6.95
CA GLN A 140 11.34 -20.32 6.47
C GLN A 140 12.07 -20.12 5.14
N LEU A 141 12.10 -18.90 4.58
CA LEU A 141 12.95 -18.61 3.43
C LEU A 141 14.40 -18.76 3.87
N ARG A 142 14.98 -19.90 3.54
CA ARG A 142 16.43 -20.05 3.45
C ARG A 142 16.79 -19.76 1.99
N PRO A 143 17.05 -18.49 1.61
CA PRO A 143 17.36 -18.20 0.22
C PRO A 143 18.63 -18.98 -0.16
N PRO A 144 18.71 -19.53 -1.38
CA PRO A 144 19.88 -20.26 -1.86
C PRO A 144 21.15 -19.40 -1.88
N THR A 145 21.01 -18.09 -1.69
CA THR A 145 22.08 -17.08 -1.59
C THR A 145 22.61 -16.89 -0.17
N MET A 146 22.16 -17.64 0.83
CA MET A 146 22.77 -17.61 2.17
C MET A 146 24.24 -18.02 2.11
N CYS A 147 25.10 -17.19 2.68
CA CYS A 147 26.54 -17.44 2.67
C CYS A 147 26.93 -18.46 3.73
N GLN A 148 27.83 -19.36 3.37
CA GLN A 148 28.53 -20.20 4.33
C GLN A 148 29.81 -19.49 4.74
N LEU A 149 29.85 -19.01 5.98
CA LEU A 149 31.04 -18.37 6.53
C LEU A 149 32.08 -19.44 6.89
N SER A 150 33.35 -19.13 6.65
CA SER A 150 34.44 -19.88 7.26
C SER A 150 34.40 -19.72 8.79
N VAL A 151 35.11 -20.59 9.51
CA VAL A 151 35.22 -20.50 10.98
C VAL A 151 35.78 -19.13 11.40
N SER A 152 36.80 -18.61 10.70
CA SER A 152 37.39 -17.30 10.99
C SER A 152 36.41 -16.15 10.76
N GLN A 153 35.67 -16.18 9.65
CA GLN A 153 34.65 -15.18 9.34
C GLN A 153 33.51 -15.20 10.37
N GLY A 154 33.05 -16.39 10.77
CA GLY A 154 32.04 -16.54 11.82
C GLY A 154 32.49 -15.95 13.16
N ILE A 155 33.73 -16.23 13.58
CA ILE A 155 34.29 -15.66 14.82
C ILE A 155 34.38 -14.13 14.73
N ALA A 156 34.84 -13.58 13.61
CA ALA A 156 34.91 -12.14 13.40
C ALA A 156 33.52 -11.48 13.44
N PHE A 157 32.52 -12.10 12.81
CA PHE A 157 31.14 -11.62 12.85
C PHE A 157 30.57 -11.64 14.27
N GLU A 158 30.72 -12.74 15.00
CA GLU A 158 30.27 -12.87 16.39
C GLU A 158 30.96 -11.85 17.34
N LYS A 159 32.24 -11.53 17.09
CA LYS A 159 32.97 -10.51 17.84
C LYS A 159 32.41 -9.10 17.65
N MET A 160 31.88 -8.79 16.46
CA MET A 160 31.12 -7.56 16.22
C MET A 160 29.73 -7.62 16.85
N LEU A 161 28.99 -8.70 16.59
CA LEU A 161 27.62 -8.89 17.05
C LEU A 161 27.51 -8.80 18.58
N SER A 162 28.41 -9.47 19.29
CA SER A 162 28.48 -9.48 20.77
C SER A 162 28.68 -8.10 21.40
N LYS A 163 29.05 -7.07 20.61
CA LYS A 163 29.05 -5.68 21.11
C LYS A 163 27.64 -5.14 21.32
N VAL A 164 26.65 -5.58 20.55
CA VAL A 164 25.31 -4.96 20.53
C VAL A 164 24.18 -5.94 20.80
N TYR A 165 24.44 -7.25 20.75
CA TYR A 165 23.46 -8.28 21.05
C TYR A 165 24.08 -9.62 21.52
N PRO A 166 23.53 -10.26 22.55
CA PRO A 166 22.57 -9.70 23.52
C PRO A 166 23.28 -8.72 24.46
N LEU A 167 22.70 -7.54 24.71
CA LEU A 167 23.32 -6.49 25.53
C LEU A 167 22.43 -6.06 26.70
N GLN A 168 21.12 -6.03 26.51
CA GLN A 168 20.12 -5.61 27.49
C GLN A 168 19.32 -6.80 28.03
N GLU A 169 18.70 -6.61 29.18
CA GLU A 169 17.77 -7.59 29.75
C GLU A 169 16.60 -7.83 28.79
N GLY A 170 16.24 -9.10 28.56
CA GLY A 170 15.23 -9.50 27.58
C GLY A 170 15.70 -9.61 26.13
N ASP A 171 16.91 -9.16 25.77
CA ASP A 171 17.40 -9.31 24.39
C ASP A 171 17.47 -10.78 23.97
N LYS A 172 17.89 -11.68 24.87
CA LYS A 172 17.94 -13.12 24.59
C LYS A 172 16.57 -13.71 24.29
N ASP A 173 15.51 -13.16 24.87
CA ASP A 173 14.14 -13.63 24.69
C ASP A 173 13.59 -13.25 23.31
N LEU A 174 14.21 -12.28 22.63
CA LEU A 174 13.90 -11.93 21.24
C LEU A 174 14.29 -13.07 20.28
N GLY A 175 15.31 -13.86 20.62
CA GLY A 175 15.74 -15.00 19.81
C GLY A 175 16.14 -14.61 18.38
N ILE A 176 16.84 -13.47 18.22
CA ILE A 176 17.22 -12.95 16.90
C ILE A 176 18.21 -13.87 16.20
N GLU A 177 17.91 -14.23 14.95
CA GLU A 177 18.77 -14.99 14.05
C GLU A 177 19.42 -14.05 13.02
N PHE A 178 20.74 -14.18 12.83
CA PHE A 178 21.50 -13.33 11.91
C PHE A 178 21.97 -14.13 10.70
N HIS A 179 21.80 -13.57 9.50
CA HIS A 179 22.16 -14.21 8.26
C HIS A 179 22.92 -13.25 7.35
N ILE A 180 23.96 -13.75 6.68
CA ILE A 180 24.64 -13.00 5.60
C ILE A 180 24.18 -13.57 4.26
N ILE A 181 23.72 -12.68 3.39
CA ILE A 181 23.12 -13.01 2.10
C ILE A 181 24.00 -12.46 0.97
N LYS A 182 24.33 -13.29 -0.01
CA LYS A 182 25.10 -12.86 -1.18
C LYS A 182 24.24 -11.93 -2.04
N ASN A 183 24.54 -10.63 -1.98
CA ASN A 183 23.88 -9.59 -2.76
C ASN A 183 24.78 -8.34 -2.77
N ALA A 184 24.97 -7.72 -3.94
CA ALA A 184 25.84 -6.55 -4.12
C ALA A 184 25.26 -5.24 -3.57
N GLN A 185 23.98 -5.21 -3.20
CA GLN A 185 23.35 -4.06 -2.57
C GLN A 185 23.92 -3.81 -1.16
N VAL A 186 24.10 -2.54 -0.82
CA VAL A 186 24.53 -2.10 0.51
C VAL A 186 23.28 -1.98 1.38
N ASN A 187 22.87 -3.08 2.01
CA ASN A 187 21.68 -3.08 2.86
C ASN A 187 21.78 -4.11 4.00
N ALA A 188 20.98 -3.90 5.03
CA ALA A 188 20.60 -4.90 6.01
C ALA A 188 19.13 -4.65 6.36
N PHE A 189 18.38 -5.70 6.67
CA PHE A 189 16.98 -5.56 7.04
C PHE A 189 16.58 -6.56 8.10
N ALA A 190 15.83 -6.06 9.08
CA ALA A 190 15.05 -6.87 9.98
C ALA A 190 13.83 -7.47 9.25
N LEU A 191 13.69 -8.78 9.33
CA LEU A 191 12.54 -9.52 8.86
C LEU A 191 11.67 -9.97 10.04
N PRO A 192 10.40 -10.32 9.77
CA PRO A 192 9.55 -10.88 10.80
C PRO A 192 10.10 -12.18 11.37
N GLY A 193 9.66 -12.53 12.58
CA GLY A 193 10.13 -13.73 13.27
C GLY A 193 11.53 -13.57 13.86
N ALA A 194 11.97 -12.33 14.09
CA ALA A 194 13.27 -11.99 14.68
C ALA A 194 14.46 -12.47 13.82
N GLN A 195 14.47 -12.11 12.54
CA GLN A 195 15.62 -12.38 11.66
C GLN A 195 16.24 -11.05 11.23
N ILE A 196 17.56 -10.98 11.14
CA ILE A 196 18.29 -9.85 10.58
C ILE A 196 19.17 -10.37 9.45
N TRP A 197 18.93 -9.87 8.25
CA TRP A 197 19.68 -10.24 7.06
C TRP A 197 20.64 -9.11 6.70
N ILE A 198 21.92 -9.45 6.58
CA ILE A 198 23.00 -8.55 6.17
C ILE A 198 23.38 -8.90 4.73
N LEU A 199 23.33 -7.95 3.81
CA LEU A 199 23.76 -8.19 2.44
C LEU A 199 25.30 -8.09 2.34
N SER A 200 25.93 -8.97 1.57
CA SER A 200 27.39 -9.00 1.41
C SER A 200 27.95 -7.67 0.89
N GLY A 201 27.20 -6.95 0.06
CA GLY A 201 27.54 -5.60 -0.41
C GLY A 201 27.70 -4.59 0.73
N LEU A 202 26.96 -4.71 1.84
CA LEU A 202 27.17 -3.87 3.02
C LEU A 202 28.54 -4.14 3.65
N LEU A 203 28.92 -5.41 3.83
CA LEU A 203 30.23 -5.78 4.36
C LEU A 203 31.37 -5.31 3.44
N GLU A 204 31.21 -5.50 2.13
CA GLU A 204 32.19 -5.10 1.13
C GLU A 204 32.43 -3.57 1.10
N LYS A 205 31.37 -2.78 1.26
CA LYS A 205 31.42 -1.32 1.15
C LYS A 205 31.68 -0.60 2.47
N ALA A 206 31.40 -1.24 3.61
CA ALA A 206 31.72 -0.67 4.91
C ALA A 206 33.22 -0.39 5.04
N GLN A 207 33.56 0.74 5.65
CA GLN A 207 34.95 1.18 5.83
C GLN A 207 35.52 0.74 7.18
N SER A 208 34.65 0.44 8.15
CA SER A 208 35.04 0.00 9.48
C SER A 208 34.07 -1.04 10.06
N PRO A 209 34.52 -1.90 11.00
CA PRO A 209 33.63 -2.75 11.79
C PRO A 209 32.52 -1.96 12.53
N GLU A 210 32.84 -0.75 13.00
CA GLU A 210 31.95 0.13 13.76
C GLU A 210 30.72 0.56 12.94
N GLU A 211 30.86 0.70 11.61
CA GLU A 211 29.71 0.94 10.72
C GLU A 211 28.72 -0.22 10.73
N ILE A 212 29.23 -1.45 10.63
CA ILE A 212 28.38 -2.65 10.64
C ILE A 212 27.71 -2.81 11.99
N VAL A 213 28.46 -2.60 13.08
CA VAL A 213 27.90 -2.65 14.44
C VAL A 213 26.83 -1.59 14.66
N GLY A 214 27.01 -0.39 14.08
CA GLY A 214 25.99 0.66 14.07
C GLY A 214 24.70 0.23 13.37
N VAL A 215 24.81 -0.34 12.17
CA VAL A 215 23.65 -0.87 11.42
C VAL A 215 22.98 -2.00 12.20
N LEU A 216 23.74 -2.96 12.74
CA LEU A 216 23.17 -4.04 13.54
C LEU A 216 22.42 -3.51 14.77
N ALA A 217 22.99 -2.53 15.48
CA ALA A 217 22.32 -1.90 16.62
C ALA A 217 20.97 -1.27 16.24
N HIS A 218 20.88 -0.68 15.05
CA HIS A 218 19.64 -0.13 14.48
C HIS A 218 18.62 -1.23 14.16
N GLU A 219 19.03 -2.26 13.41
CA GLU A 219 18.14 -3.36 13.03
C GLU A 219 17.60 -4.15 14.24
N ILE A 220 18.43 -4.34 15.28
CA ILE A 220 18.00 -4.98 16.53
C ILE A 220 16.85 -4.20 17.17
N GLU A 221 16.88 -2.87 17.13
CA GLU A 221 15.80 -2.05 17.68
C GLU A 221 14.52 -2.09 16.83
N HIS A 222 14.62 -2.24 15.51
CA HIS A 222 13.44 -2.52 14.68
C HIS A 222 12.76 -3.83 15.08
N VAL A 223 13.54 -4.89 15.34
CA VAL A 223 13.02 -6.18 15.83
C VAL A 223 12.38 -6.00 17.21
N LYS A 224 13.11 -5.38 18.15
CA LYS A 224 12.66 -5.18 19.53
C LYS A 224 11.37 -4.36 19.63
N GLN A 225 11.24 -3.29 18.84
CA GLN A 225 10.06 -2.43 18.82
C GLN A 225 8.93 -2.97 17.94
N ARG A 226 9.17 -4.07 17.20
CA ARG A 226 8.21 -4.73 16.30
C ARG A 226 7.75 -3.85 15.14
N HIS A 227 8.62 -2.97 14.66
CA HIS A 227 8.32 -2.05 13.55
C HIS A 227 7.95 -2.79 12.26
N ILE A 228 8.56 -3.96 12.02
CA ILE A 228 8.31 -4.77 10.82
C ILE A 228 6.85 -5.25 10.82
N LEU A 229 6.42 -5.87 11.92
CA LEU A 229 5.04 -6.34 12.07
C LEU A 229 4.05 -5.18 12.05
N GLU A 230 4.37 -4.06 12.69
CA GLU A 230 3.53 -2.85 12.64
C GLU A 230 3.36 -2.35 11.20
N SER A 231 4.43 -2.34 10.41
CA SER A 231 4.42 -1.91 9.01
C SER A 231 3.65 -2.87 8.11
N ILE A 232 3.78 -4.19 8.32
CA ILE A 232 2.98 -5.21 7.62
C ILE A 232 1.50 -5.01 7.93
N VAL A 233 1.12 -4.97 9.21
CA VAL A 233 -0.28 -4.81 9.63
C VAL A 233 -0.86 -3.50 9.08
N ARG A 234 -0.07 -2.41 9.09
CA ARG A 234 -0.48 -1.12 8.51
C ARG A 234 -0.71 -1.22 7.01
N SER A 235 0.22 -1.81 6.26
CA SER A 235 0.10 -1.97 4.81
C SER A 235 -1.13 -2.82 4.44
N THR A 236 -1.32 -3.94 5.14
CA THR A 236 -2.49 -4.81 4.90
C THR A 236 -3.79 -4.12 5.26
N LEU A 237 -3.86 -3.42 6.40
CA LEU A 237 -5.06 -2.67 6.79
C LEU A 237 -5.44 -1.62 5.75
N LEU A 238 -4.48 -0.85 5.24
CA LEU A 238 -4.73 0.16 4.22
C LEU A 238 -5.18 -0.48 2.89
N THR A 239 -4.54 -1.57 2.49
CA THR A 239 -4.92 -2.32 1.28
C THR A 239 -6.34 -2.89 1.39
N SER A 240 -6.70 -3.49 2.53
CA SER A 240 -8.05 -4.00 2.78
C SER A 240 -9.10 -2.88 2.78
N LEU A 241 -8.80 -1.73 3.39
CA LEU A 241 -9.71 -0.57 3.35
C LEU A 241 -9.93 -0.07 1.92
N MET A 242 -8.88 -0.08 1.09
CA MET A 242 -8.97 0.30 -0.32
C MET A 242 -9.79 -0.72 -1.13
N ALA A 243 -9.59 -2.01 -0.91
CA ALA A 243 -10.37 -3.06 -1.56
C ALA A 243 -11.87 -2.95 -1.23
N ILE A 244 -12.21 -2.76 0.05
CA ILE A 244 -13.60 -2.56 0.48
C ILE A 244 -14.22 -1.33 -0.20
N SER A 245 -13.45 -0.25 -0.40
CA SER A 245 -13.95 0.97 -1.04
C SER A 245 -14.33 0.79 -2.52
N VAL A 246 -13.76 -0.22 -3.21
CA VAL A 246 -14.09 -0.57 -4.60
C VAL A 246 -15.07 -1.75 -4.71
N GLY A 247 -15.65 -2.18 -3.58
CA GLY A 247 -16.64 -3.27 -3.53
C GLY A 247 -16.05 -4.67 -3.40
N ASP A 248 -14.74 -4.79 -3.16
CA ASP A 248 -14.08 -6.07 -2.90
C ASP A 248 -13.91 -6.31 -1.39
N ALA A 249 -14.81 -7.12 -0.83
CA ALA A 249 -14.79 -7.49 0.59
C ALA A 249 -13.97 -8.77 0.88
N SER A 250 -13.23 -9.31 -0.10
CA SER A 250 -12.48 -10.56 0.06
C SER A 250 -11.10 -10.39 0.71
N ALA A 251 -10.66 -9.14 0.96
CA ALA A 251 -9.34 -8.81 1.47
C ALA A 251 -9.15 -9.19 2.96
N VAL A 252 -8.87 -10.47 3.20
CA VAL A 252 -8.42 -11.01 4.50
C VAL A 252 -6.90 -10.85 4.63
N LEU A 253 -6.42 -10.67 5.87
CA LEU A 253 -5.00 -10.64 6.22
C LEU A 253 -4.35 -12.02 5.98
N VAL A 254 -4.07 -12.32 4.71
CA VAL A 254 -3.35 -13.51 4.27
C VAL A 254 -2.00 -13.05 3.74
N VAL A 255 -0.93 -13.51 4.36
CA VAL A 255 0.42 -13.26 3.86
C VAL A 255 0.70 -14.32 2.80
N ASP A 256 0.38 -13.96 1.56
CA ASP A 256 0.65 -14.76 0.38
C ASP A 256 2.07 -14.45 -0.19
N PRO A 257 2.54 -15.18 -1.21
CA PRO A 257 3.85 -14.90 -1.82
C PRO A 257 3.99 -13.49 -2.41
N GLN A 258 2.89 -12.82 -2.79
CA GLN A 258 2.94 -11.43 -3.23
C GLN A 258 3.19 -10.48 -2.06
N THR A 259 2.56 -10.72 -0.92
CA THR A 259 2.77 -9.98 0.33
C THR A 259 4.20 -10.21 0.87
N ALA A 260 4.77 -11.39 0.63
CA ALA A 260 6.15 -11.70 0.99
C ALA A 260 7.19 -10.80 0.29
N SER A 261 6.99 -10.45 -0.98
CA SER A 261 7.91 -9.56 -1.70
C SER A 261 7.82 -8.11 -1.23
N GLN A 262 6.62 -7.69 -0.77
CA GLN A 262 6.40 -6.35 -0.22
C GLN A 262 7.18 -6.12 1.08
N ILE A 263 7.49 -7.17 1.84
CA ILE A 263 8.25 -7.05 3.10
C ILE A 263 9.64 -6.44 2.86
N PHE A 264 10.29 -6.81 1.76
CA PHE A 264 11.63 -6.31 1.42
C PHE A 264 11.62 -4.84 0.93
N THR A 265 10.44 -4.29 0.62
CA THR A 265 10.27 -2.90 0.20
C THR A 265 9.53 -2.06 1.25
N LEU A 266 9.30 -2.61 2.45
CA LEU A 266 8.70 -1.87 3.55
C LEU A 266 9.60 -0.69 3.93
N SER A 267 8.97 0.46 4.08
CA SER A 267 9.60 1.66 4.62
C SER A 267 9.05 1.92 6.02
N PHE A 268 9.92 2.38 6.90
CA PHE A 268 9.54 2.78 8.24
C PHE A 268 9.24 4.28 8.28
N ASP A 269 8.29 4.68 9.12
CA ASP A 269 8.00 6.09 9.28
C ASP A 269 9.02 6.78 10.20
N ARG A 270 9.02 8.13 10.18
CA ARG A 270 10.02 8.92 10.90
C ARG A 270 10.04 8.66 12.41
N GLU A 271 8.92 8.26 13.00
CA GLU A 271 8.81 8.00 14.43
C GLU A 271 9.44 6.64 14.78
N MET A 272 9.24 5.64 13.91
CA MET A 272 9.90 4.34 14.01
C MET A 272 11.42 4.49 13.89
N GLU A 273 11.90 5.17 12.85
CA GLU A 273 13.34 5.43 12.65
C GLU A 273 13.96 6.16 13.84
N ALA A 274 13.33 7.24 14.34
CA ALA A 274 13.83 7.99 15.48
C ALA A 274 13.89 7.14 16.77
N SER A 275 12.93 6.23 16.96
CA SER A 275 12.94 5.32 18.12
C SER A 275 14.00 4.23 18.00
N ALA A 276 14.23 3.70 16.78
CA ALA A 276 15.30 2.76 16.49
C ALA A 276 16.67 3.40 16.67
N ASP A 277 16.89 4.60 16.12
CA ASP A 277 18.14 5.36 16.27
C ASP A 277 18.45 5.64 17.74
N LYS A 278 17.43 6.04 18.54
CA LYS A 278 17.60 6.29 19.97
C LYS A 278 18.01 5.02 20.73
N GLY A 279 17.40 3.89 20.41
CA GLY A 279 17.76 2.60 20.99
C GLY A 279 19.16 2.14 20.57
N ALA A 280 19.51 2.31 19.29
CA ALA A 280 20.81 1.99 18.73
C ALA A 280 21.91 2.82 19.39
N LEU A 281 21.69 4.13 19.55
CA LEU A 281 22.57 5.02 20.29
C LEU A 281 22.78 4.54 21.74
N SER A 282 21.70 4.12 22.42
CA SER A 282 21.81 3.55 23.77
C SER A 282 22.68 2.29 23.80
N ARG A 283 22.52 1.39 22.81
CA ARG A 283 23.34 0.16 22.69
C ARG A 283 24.80 0.48 22.46
N LEU A 284 25.11 1.34 21.48
CA LEU A 284 26.47 1.75 21.15
C LEU A 284 27.17 2.40 22.35
N ARG A 285 26.46 3.25 23.10
CA ARG A 285 27.00 3.87 24.31
C ARG A 285 27.27 2.86 25.41
N GLN A 286 26.35 1.92 25.65
CA GLN A 286 26.50 0.89 26.68
C GLN A 286 27.65 -0.07 26.35
N SER A 287 27.86 -0.36 25.07
CA SER A 287 28.96 -1.22 24.59
C SER A 287 30.27 -0.51 24.34
N LYS A 288 30.31 0.82 24.55
CA LYS A 288 31.45 1.71 24.29
C LYS A 288 31.95 1.63 22.84
N VAL A 289 31.05 1.36 21.89
CA VAL A 289 31.34 1.43 20.46
C VAL A 289 31.14 2.87 20.00
N SER A 290 32.07 3.39 19.19
CA SER A 290 31.97 4.76 18.69
C SER A 290 30.78 4.92 17.75
N THR A 291 30.02 6.00 17.93
CA THR A 291 28.95 6.38 17.02
C THR A 291 29.47 6.96 15.70
N GLN A 292 30.78 7.18 15.58
CA GLN A 292 31.38 7.73 14.36
C GLN A 292 31.14 6.81 13.16
N GLY A 293 31.14 5.49 13.35
CA GLY A 293 30.86 4.53 12.27
C GLY A 293 29.49 4.78 11.63
N ILE A 294 28.41 4.80 12.41
CA ILE A 294 27.07 5.03 11.85
C ILE A 294 26.91 6.45 11.26
N ILE A 295 27.56 7.45 11.84
CA ILE A 295 27.61 8.83 11.30
C ILE A 295 28.28 8.84 9.92
N ASP A 296 29.45 8.22 9.78
CA ASP A 296 30.21 8.16 8.53
C ASP A 296 29.44 7.41 7.45
N LEU A 297 28.78 6.30 7.83
CA LEU A 297 27.90 5.58 6.93
C LEU A 297 26.77 6.48 6.41
N PHE A 298 26.05 7.18 7.30
CA PHE A 298 24.97 8.08 6.89
C PHE A 298 25.46 9.25 6.03
N LYS A 299 26.61 9.85 6.36
CA LYS A 299 27.20 10.92 5.53
C LYS A 299 27.50 10.43 4.13
N ARG A 300 28.12 9.26 3.99
CA ARG A 300 28.41 8.68 2.65
C ARG A 300 27.14 8.31 1.89
N LEU A 301 26.10 7.81 2.58
CA LEU A 301 24.81 7.52 1.96
C LEU A 301 24.10 8.79 1.49
N ASP A 302 24.18 9.89 2.24
CA ASP A 302 23.61 11.20 1.87
C ASP A 302 24.35 11.82 0.66
N GLU A 303 25.69 11.72 0.64
CA GLU A 303 26.55 12.20 -0.46
C GLU A 303 26.30 11.49 -1.79
N THR A 304 25.92 10.20 -1.77
CA THR A 304 25.63 9.44 -2.98
C THR A 304 24.33 9.87 -3.68
N GLY A 305 23.42 10.56 -2.97
CA GLY A 305 22.16 11.08 -3.50
C GLY A 305 21.19 10.05 -4.11
N PRO A 306 19.91 10.40 -4.33
CA PRO A 306 18.92 9.50 -4.94
C PRO A 306 19.18 9.19 -6.43
N ALA A 307 20.13 9.90 -7.06
CA ALA A 307 20.48 9.76 -8.48
C ALA A 307 21.58 8.70 -8.74
N SER A 308 22.23 8.17 -7.71
CA SER A 308 23.16 7.06 -7.84
C SER A 308 22.39 5.72 -7.78
N LYS A 309 22.75 4.78 -8.65
CA LYS A 309 22.05 3.48 -8.80
C LYS A 309 22.18 2.50 -7.61
N ILE A 310 22.66 2.91 -6.42
CA ILE A 310 22.82 2.07 -5.22
C ILE A 310 22.87 2.99 -3.96
N PRO A 311 22.26 2.68 -2.78
CA PRO A 311 21.63 1.43 -2.35
C PRO A 311 20.22 1.52 -1.74
N GLU A 312 19.53 0.37 -1.77
CA GLU A 312 18.19 0.11 -1.21
C GLU A 312 18.03 0.40 0.29
N PHE A 313 19.13 0.53 1.05
CA PHE A 313 19.08 0.95 2.47
C PHE A 313 18.43 2.32 2.65
N ILE A 314 18.66 3.29 1.75
CA ILE A 314 18.00 4.61 1.83
C ILE A 314 16.51 4.50 1.48
N SER A 315 16.13 3.51 0.66
CA SER A 315 14.73 3.30 0.27
C SER A 315 13.88 2.79 1.44
N THR A 316 14.43 1.91 2.28
CA THR A 316 13.74 1.37 3.46
C THR A 316 13.99 2.20 4.72
N HIS A 317 15.18 2.79 4.85
CA HIS A 317 15.60 3.68 5.94
C HIS A 317 16.15 5.01 5.39
N PRO A 318 15.29 5.98 5.04
CA PRO A 318 15.74 7.26 4.52
C PRO A 318 16.78 7.90 5.45
N ALA A 319 17.99 8.12 4.92
CA ALA A 319 19.00 8.91 5.62
C ALA A 319 18.49 10.36 5.76
N GLY A 320 18.88 11.03 6.84
CA GLY A 320 18.52 12.42 7.05
C GLY A 320 19.45 13.10 8.03
N LYS A 321 19.69 14.40 7.81
CA LYS A 321 20.52 15.23 8.69
C LYS A 321 20.14 15.10 10.16
N ALA A 322 18.83 15.01 10.47
CA ALA A 322 18.31 14.81 11.81
C ALA A 322 18.81 13.51 12.48
N ARG A 323 19.08 12.45 11.71
CA ARG A 323 19.63 11.19 12.24
C ARG A 323 21.09 11.39 12.61
N ILE A 324 21.89 12.01 11.73
CA ILE A 324 23.30 12.34 12.00
C ILE A 324 23.39 13.23 13.26
N GLU A 325 22.56 14.27 13.36
CA GLU A 325 22.47 15.17 14.52
C GLU A 325 22.11 14.43 15.82
N MET A 326 21.42 13.28 15.76
CA MET A 326 21.13 12.47 16.95
C MET A 326 22.38 11.78 17.50
N PHE A 327 23.28 11.31 16.63
CA PHE A 327 24.48 10.57 17.02
C PHE A 327 25.69 11.47 17.31
N GLU A 328 25.78 12.64 16.67
CA GLU A 328 26.91 13.57 16.77
C GLU A 328 27.28 13.99 18.19
N PRO A 329 26.34 14.37 19.09
CA PRO A 329 26.67 14.76 20.46
C PRO A 329 27.35 13.66 21.27
N TYR A 330 27.27 12.42 20.79
CA TYR A 330 27.82 11.23 21.41
C TYR A 330 28.91 10.58 20.58
N SER A 331 29.52 11.33 19.64
CA SER A 331 30.74 10.91 18.94
C SER A 331 31.90 10.83 19.92
N ILE A 332 31.87 9.81 20.77
CA ILE A 332 32.97 9.46 21.65
C ILE A 332 34.06 8.94 20.71
N ALA A 333 35.25 9.51 20.80
CA ALA A 333 36.45 8.88 20.25
C ALA A 333 36.51 7.49 20.88
N ALA A 334 36.41 6.44 20.06
CA ALA A 334 36.43 5.05 20.54
C ALA A 334 37.55 4.88 21.59
N ASP A 335 37.38 3.96 22.54
CA ASP A 335 38.58 3.32 23.08
C ASP A 335 39.41 2.90 21.85
N ASN A 336 40.65 3.37 21.72
CA ASN A 336 41.50 3.25 20.52
C ASN A 336 41.80 1.79 20.07
N LYS A 337 41.05 0.81 20.58
CA LYS A 337 41.09 -0.59 20.21
C LYS A 337 39.99 -0.86 19.18
N PRO A 338 40.35 -1.16 17.92
CA PRO A 338 39.37 -1.54 16.90
C PRO A 338 38.65 -2.83 17.31
N ILE A 339 37.36 -2.94 16.94
CA ILE A 339 36.56 -4.14 17.26
C ILE A 339 37.19 -5.40 16.67
N LEU A 340 37.71 -5.30 15.45
CA LEU A 340 38.39 -6.37 14.72
C LEU A 340 39.84 -5.98 14.40
N THR A 341 40.71 -6.97 14.28
CA THR A 341 42.03 -6.76 13.67
C THR A 341 41.89 -6.49 12.17
N SER A 342 42.90 -5.88 11.55
CA SER A 342 42.90 -5.63 10.11
C SER A 342 42.75 -6.92 9.29
N GLU A 343 43.26 -8.04 9.80
CA GLU A 343 43.15 -9.35 9.16
C GLU A 343 41.74 -9.93 9.29
N GLU A 344 41.18 -9.93 10.51
CA GLU A 344 39.79 -10.35 10.77
C GLU A 344 38.81 -9.54 9.91
N TRP A 345 39.00 -8.23 9.83
CA TRP A 345 38.15 -7.35 9.01
C TRP A 345 38.27 -7.66 7.53
N LYS A 346 39.49 -7.80 7.01
CA LYS A 346 39.73 -8.11 5.60
C LYS A 346 39.16 -9.47 5.20
N ASP A 347 39.24 -10.46 6.09
CA ASP A 347 38.67 -11.79 5.86
C ASP A 347 37.13 -11.75 5.85
N LEU A 348 36.52 -11.04 6.81
CA LEU A 348 35.07 -10.90 6.90
C LEU A 348 34.48 -10.15 5.69
N LYS A 349 35.16 -9.13 5.17
CA LYS A 349 34.73 -8.40 3.95
C LYS A 349 34.65 -9.29 2.70
N ARG A 350 35.30 -10.47 2.73
CA ARG A 350 35.24 -11.47 1.66
C ARG A 350 34.25 -12.58 1.93
N ALA A 351 33.46 -12.47 3.01
CA ALA A 351 32.33 -13.37 3.21
C ALA A 351 31.49 -13.43 1.93
N CYS A 352 31.06 -14.63 1.54
CA CYS A 352 30.28 -14.91 0.33
C CYS A 352 31.02 -14.92 -1.03
N HIS A 353 32.35 -14.74 -1.06
CA HIS A 353 33.17 -14.75 -2.28
C HIS A 353 34.12 -15.92 -2.40
#